data_AF-A0A2P5LKW2-F1
#
_entry.id   AF-A0A2P5LKW2-F1
#
_cell.length_a   1.000
_cell.length_b   1.000
_cell.length_c   1.000
_cell.angle_alpha   90.00
_cell.angle_beta   90.00
_cell.angle_gamma   90.00
#
_symmetry.space_group_name_H-M   'P 1'
#
loop_
_entity.id
_entity.type
_entity.pdbx_description
1 polymer ?
#
loop_
_entity_poly.entity_id
_entity_poly.type
_entity_poly.pdbx_seq_one_letter_code
_entity_poly.pdbx_strand_id
1 'polypeptide(L)' 'MGEVTELFVVMFIIAGFAFAPLGYFIYKFTQKNSKPFGETEPHGDSPSPINDFAESVIRFVQGLLAKKS' A
#
# COMPACT_ATOMS: atom_id res chain seq x y z
N MET A 1 -24.31 -11.22 -17.75
CA MET A 1 -23.01 -10.57 -18.01
C MET A 1 -22.60 -9.63 -16.87
N GLY A 2 -23.45 -8.71 -16.42
CA GLY A 2 -23.10 -7.74 -15.36
C GLY A 2 -22.66 -8.34 -14.02
N GLU A 3 -23.36 -9.35 -13.52
CA GLU A 3 -23.03 -10.00 -12.22
C GLU A 3 -21.64 -10.66 -12.21
N VAL A 4 -21.27 -11.33 -13.31
CA VAL A 4 -19.95 -11.97 -13.45
C VAL A 4 -18.86 -10.90 -13.59
N THR A 5 -19.13 -9.82 -14.33
CA THR A 5 -18.19 -8.70 -14.46
C THR A 5 -17.95 -8.01 -13.12
N GLU A 6 -19.00 -7.78 -12.33
CA GLU A 6 -18.89 -7.19 -11.00
C GLU A 6 -18.06 -8.09 -10.05
N LEU A 7 -18.36 -9.39 -10.02
CA LEU A 7 -17.60 -10.36 -9.23
C LEU A 7 -16.11 -10.36 -9.61
N PHE A 8 -15.83 -10.33 -10.91
CA PHE A 8 -14.46 -10.30 -11.43
C PHE A 8 -13.70 -9.03 -11.01
N VAL A 9 -14.36 -7.87 -11.06
CA VAL A 9 -13.78 -6.59 -10.64
C VAL A 9 -13.50 -6.58 -9.14
N VAL A 10 -14.43 -7.05 -8.32
CA VAL A 10 -14.25 -7.14 -6.85
C VAL A 10 -13.10 -8.07 -6.50
N MET A 11 -13.02 -9.25 -7.13
CA MET A 11 -11.88 -10.16 -6.95
C MET A 11 -10.56 -9.50 -7.33
N PHE A 12 -10.51 -8.75 -8.44
CA PHE A 12 -9.29 -8.06 -8.87
C PHE A 12 -8.84 -7.00 -7.87
N ILE A 13 -9.79 -6.23 -7.31
CA ILE A 13 -9.50 -5.23 -6.28
C ILE A 13 -8.91 -5.91 -5.05
N ILE A 14 -9.57 -6.96 -4.54
CA ILE A 14 -9.10 -7.70 -3.36
C ILE A 14 -7.71 -8.31 -3.60
N ALA A 15 -7.50 -8.92 -4.77
CA ALA A 15 -6.22 -9.48 -5.15
C ALA A 15 -5.14 -8.38 -5.21
N GLY A 16 -5.42 -7.22 -5.80
CA GLY A 16 -4.52 -6.09 -5.85
C GLY A 16 -4.06 -5.65 -4.45
N PHE A 17 -4.99 -5.52 -3.49
CA PHE A 17 -4.65 -5.17 -2.11
C PHE A 17 -3.87 -6.27 -1.39
N ALA A 18 -4.21 -7.54 -1.61
CA ALA A 18 -3.51 -8.67 -0.99
C ALA A 18 -2.08 -8.85 -1.52
N PHE A 19 -1.87 -8.64 -2.83
CA PHE A 19 -0.57 -8.82 -3.49
C PHE A 19 0.29 -7.55 -3.49
N ALA A 20 -0.25 -6.36 -3.23
CA ALA A 20 0.52 -5.12 -3.18
C ALA A 20 1.70 -5.17 -2.18
N PRO A 21 1.54 -5.66 -0.93
CA PRO A 21 2.67 -5.83 -0.01
C PRO A 21 3.73 -6.80 -0.54
N LEU A 22 3.30 -7.93 -1.13
CA LEU A 22 4.20 -8.93 -1.69
C LEU A 22 5.00 -8.37 -2.89
N GLY A 23 4.33 -7.66 -3.80
CA GLY A 23 4.98 -6.97 -4.93
C GLY A 23 5.96 -5.90 -4.47
N TYR A 24 5.60 -5.12 -3.45
CA TYR A 24 6.48 -4.14 -2.82
C TYR A 24 7.74 -4.81 -2.24
N PHE A 25 7.57 -5.93 -1.51
CA PHE A 25 8.70 -6.67 -0.97
C PHE A 25 9.61 -7.19 -2.09
N ILE A 26 9.07 -7.85 -3.11
CA ILE A 26 9.86 -8.37 -4.24
C ILE A 26 10.65 -7.24 -4.92
N TYR A 27 9.99 -6.11 -5.21
CA TYR A 27 10.65 -4.95 -5.81
C TYR A 27 11.79 -4.43 -4.92
N LYS A 28 11.55 -4.34 -3.61
CA LYS A 28 12.56 -3.89 -2.67
C LYS A 28 13.72 -4.87 -2.61
N PHE A 29 13.49 -6.18 -2.48
CA PHE A 29 14.54 -7.20 -2.42
C PHE A 29 15.38 -7.36 -3.70
N THR A 30 14.86 -6.92 -4.85
CA THR A 30 15.57 -7.01 -6.14
C THR A 30 16.50 -5.84 -6.43
N GLN A 31 16.46 -4.76 -5.64
CA GLN A 31 17.39 -3.64 -5.79
C GLN A 31 18.77 -3.96 -5.21
N LYS A 32 19.84 -3.70 -5.98
CA LYS A 32 21.24 -4.06 -5.64
C LYS A 32 21.83 -3.42 -4.37
N ASN A 33 21.12 -2.55 -3.67
CA ASN A 33 21.54 -1.91 -2.41
C ASN A 33 20.35 -1.60 -1.49
N SER A 34 19.23 -2.31 -1.64
CA SER A 34 18.09 -2.06 -0.75
C SER A 34 18.36 -2.62 0.63
N LYS A 35 17.95 -1.85 1.64
CA LYS A 35 17.70 -2.35 2.99
C LYS A 35 16.21 -2.66 3.07
N PRO A 36 15.76 -3.90 2.77
CA PRO A 36 14.34 -4.23 2.68
C PRO A 36 13.57 -3.94 3.97
N PHE A 37 14.26 -3.91 5.10
CA PHE A 37 13.72 -3.53 6.42
C PHE A 37 14.28 -2.21 6.96
N GLY A 38 15.09 -1.47 6.18
CA GLY A 38 15.84 -0.30 6.65
C GLY A 38 17.11 -0.66 7.43
N GLU A 39 17.79 0.34 7.98
CA GLU A 39 18.68 0.08 9.12
C GLU A 39 17.78 -0.18 10.33
N THR A 40 17.98 -1.31 11.02
CA THR A 40 17.23 -1.69 12.22
C THR A 40 17.64 -0.85 13.45
N GLU A 41 17.76 0.48 13.28
CA GLU A 41 18.18 1.43 14.31
C GLU A 41 17.03 2.44 14.56
N PRO A 42 16.61 2.65 15.82
CA PRO A 42 15.33 3.27 16.15
C PRO A 42 15.42 4.79 16.12
N HIS A 43 15.25 5.41 14.96
CA HIS A 43 15.16 6.88 14.87
C HIS A 43 13.84 7.30 14.26
N GLY A 44 12.92 7.68 15.15
CA GLY A 44 11.55 8.11 14.90
C GLY A 44 11.37 9.43 14.15
N ASP A 45 12.32 9.85 13.31
CA ASP A 45 12.26 11.11 12.57
C ASP A 45 12.92 11.03 11.16
N SER A 46 13.02 9.83 10.56
CA SER A 46 13.50 9.72 9.18
C SER A 46 12.33 9.86 8.18
N PRO A 47 12.32 10.88 7.31
CA PRO A 47 11.28 11.04 6.29
C PRO A 47 11.38 9.85 5.33
N SER A 48 10.46 8.90 5.48
CA SER A 48 10.40 7.75 4.59
C SER A 48 9.29 7.99 3.56
N PRO A 49 9.58 7.92 2.25
CA PRO A 49 8.58 8.10 1.20
C PRO A 49 7.39 7.12 1.34
N ILE A 50 7.62 5.99 2.02
CA ILE A 50 6.61 4.98 2.32
C ILE A 50 5.70 5.44 3.46
N ASN A 51 6.25 6.05 4.52
CA ASN A 51 5.46 6.64 5.59
C ASN A 51 4.62 7.81 5.07
N ASP A 52 5.21 8.69 4.26
CA ASP A 52 4.48 9.83 3.67
C ASP A 52 3.36 9.36 2.74
N PHE A 53 3.62 8.31 1.95
CA PHE A 53 2.60 7.68 1.10
C PHE A 53 1.50 7.01 1.93
N ALA A 54 1.86 6.24 2.96
CA ALA A 54 0.90 5.59 3.85
C ALA A 54 0.04 6.62 4.59
N GLU A 55 0.65 7.67 5.14
CA GLU A 55 -0.06 8.76 5.80
C GLU A 55 -0.98 9.50 4.84
N SER A 56 -0.54 9.76 3.61
CA SER A 56 -1.37 10.35 2.55
C SER A 56 -2.57 9.47 2.20
N VAL A 57 -2.37 8.16 2.07
CA VAL A 57 -3.46 7.20 1.77
C VAL A 57 -4.45 7.14 2.92
N ILE A 58 -3.97 7.09 4.16
CA ILE A 58 -4.82 7.07 5.36
C ILE A 58 -5.65 8.35 5.45
N ARG A 59 -5.02 9.53 5.29
CA ARG A 59 -5.71 10.83 5.29
C ARG A 59 -6.74 10.93 4.16
N PHE A 60 -6.43 10.40 2.98
CA PHE A 60 -7.36 10.36 1.85
C PHE A 60 -8.59 9.50 2.16
N VAL A 61 -8.41 8.30 2.73
CA VAL A 61 -9.51 7.42 3.14
C VAL A 61 -10.35 8.05 4.25
N GLN A 62 -9.70 8.66 5.26
CA GLN A 62 -10.39 9.39 6.32
C GLN A 62 -11.21 10.56 5.77
N GLY A 63 -10.67 11.33 4.82
CA GLY A 63 -11.37 12.43 4.17
C GLY A 63 -12.60 11.98 3.37
N LEU A 64 -12.51 10.82 2.70
CA LEU A 64 -13.66 10.23 1.99
C LEU A 64 -14.75 9.73 2.95
N LEU A 65 -14.36 9.15 4.10
CA LEU A 65 -15.31 8.69 5.12
C LEU A 65 -15.99 9.87 5.82
N ALA A 66 -15.23 10.92 6.16
CA ALA A 66 -15.77 12.13 6.80
C ALA A 66 -16.69 12.95 5.89
N LYS A 67 -16.48 12.91 4.56
CA LYS A 67 -17.34 13.59 3.59
C LYS A 67 -18.68 12.85 3.36
N LYS A 68 -18.77 11.58 3.73
CA LYS A 68 -19.97 10.73 3.57
C LYS A 68 -20.87 10.73 4.81
N SER A 69 -20.41 11.21 5.97
CA SER A 69 -21.22 11.39 7.19
C SER A 69 -21.96 12.72 7.20
#